data_AF-A0ABD4ZEQ0-F1
#
_entry.id   AF-A0ABD4ZEQ0-F1
#
_cell.length_a   1.000
_cell.length_b   1.000
_cell.length_c   1.000
_cell.angle_alpha   90.00
_cell.angle_beta   90.00
_cell.angle_gamma   90.00
#
_symmetry.space_group_name_H-M   'P 1'
#
loop_
_entity.id
_entity.type
_entity.pdbx_description
1 polymer ?
#
loop_
_entity_poly.entity_id
_entity_poly.type
_entity_poly.pdbx_seq_one_letter_code
_entity_poly.pdbx_strand_id
1 'polypeptide(L)' 'RLIEEAIEAYNKFDFNSVYKKVFSFISNDLSAFYLDFAKDVLYIDPEDSETRRSMQTVIYDVLVKLTKLMTPILPHT' A
#
# COMPACT_ATOMS: atom_id res chain seq x y z
N ARG A 1 -0.94 -12.29 0.49
CA ARG A 1 -1.51 -12.38 -0.87
C ARG A 1 -0.80 -11.46 -1.86
N LEU A 2 -1.01 -10.13 -1.89
CA LEU A 2 -0.36 -9.25 -2.89
C LEU A 2 1.18 -9.43 -2.98
N ILE A 3 1.87 -9.45 -1.84
CA ILE A 3 3.34 -9.61 -1.79
C ILE A 3 3.77 -10.96 -2.38
N GLU A 4 3.12 -12.06 -1.97
CA GLU A 4 3.45 -13.41 -2.46
C GLU A 4 3.23 -13.49 -3.97
N GLU A 5 2.10 -12.98 -4.46
CA GLU A 5 1.76 -12.95 -5.87
C GLU A 5 2.72 -12.08 -6.70
N ALA A 6 3.19 -10.96 -6.15
CA ALA A 6 4.18 -10.11 -6.81
C ALA A 6 5.55 -10.78 -6.86
N ILE A 7 5.98 -11.43 -5.77
CA ILE A 7 7.24 -12.19 -5.73
C ILE A 7 7.21 -13.36 -6.74
N GLU A 8 6.10 -14.09 -6.83
CA GLU A 8 5.93 -15.14 -7.83
C GLU A 8 6.01 -14.60 -9.27
N ALA A 9 5.42 -13.44 -9.54
CA ALA A 9 5.50 -12.80 -10.85
C ALA A 9 6.93 -12.31 -11.16
N TYR A 10 7.64 -11.75 -10.17
CA TYR A 10 9.06 -11.42 -10.31
C TYR A 10 9.92 -12.64 -10.64
N ASN A 11 9.70 -13.77 -9.98
CA ASN A 11 10.42 -15.03 -10.26
C ASN A 11 10.18 -15.57 -11.67
N LYS A 12 9.06 -15.19 -12.30
CA LYS A 12 8.71 -15.55 -13.68
C LYS A 12 9.08 -14.47 -14.70
N PHE A 13 9.76 -13.40 -14.27
CA PHE A 13 10.06 -12.22 -15.08
C PHE A 13 8.80 -11.53 -15.66
N ASP A 14 7.64 -11.70 -15.03
CA ASP A 14 6.37 -11.08 -15.42
C ASP A 14 6.14 -9.76 -14.66
N PHE A 15 6.91 -8.74 -15.03
CA PHE A 15 6.83 -7.41 -14.43
C PHE A 15 5.49 -6.70 -14.67
N ASN A 16 4.81 -7.03 -15.79
CA ASN A 16 3.51 -6.45 -16.12
C ASN A 16 2.43 -6.91 -15.13
N SER A 17 2.45 -8.18 -14.73
CA SER A 17 1.56 -8.69 -13.69
C SER A 17 1.81 -8.04 -12.34
N VAL A 18 3.08 -7.81 -11.96
CA VAL A 18 3.39 -7.06 -10.73
C VAL A 18 2.75 -5.67 -10.78
N TYR A 19 3.01 -4.92 -11.85
CA TYR A 19 2.47 -3.57 -12.04
C TYR A 19 0.94 -3.54 -11.93
N LYS A 20 0.25 -4.41 -12.67
CA LYS A 20 -1.23 -4.46 -12.67
C LYS A 20 -1.80 -4.76 -11.29
N LYS A 21 -1.21 -5.73 -10.57
CA LYS A 21 -1.68 -6.12 -9.24
C LYS A 21 -1.47 -5.01 -8.21
N VAL A 22 -0.27 -4.43 -8.19
CA VAL A 22 0.05 -3.32 -7.28
C VAL A 22 -0.83 -2.11 -7.59
N PHE A 23 -0.98 -1.74 -8.86
CA PHE A 23 -1.80 -0.61 -9.25
C PHE A 23 -3.29 -0.82 -8.92
N SER A 24 -3.80 -2.04 -9.15
CA SER A 24 -5.16 -2.41 -8.75
C SER A 24 -5.38 -2.27 -7.24
N PHE A 25 -4.42 -2.73 -6.43
CA PHE A 25 -4.48 -2.60 -4.97
C PHE A 25 -4.46 -1.12 -4.53
N ILE A 26 -3.58 -0.31 -5.12
CA ILE A 26 -3.49 1.13 -4.81
C ILE A 26 -4.81 1.83 -5.17
N SER A 27 -5.38 1.53 -6.33
CA SER A 27 -6.60 2.19 -6.80
C SER A 27 -7.83 1.77 -5.98
N ASN A 28 -8.05 0.47 -5.81
CA ASN A 28 -9.33 -0.05 -5.31
C ASN A 28 -9.35 -0.21 -3.79
N ASP A 29 -8.32 -0.82 -3.21
CA ASP A 29 -8.28 -1.10 -1.78
C ASP A 29 -7.77 0.10 -0.99
N LEU A 30 -6.68 0.72 -1.46
CA LEU A 30 -6.04 1.82 -0.73
C LEU A 30 -6.75 3.15 -0.98
N SER A 31 -6.82 3.63 -2.24
CA SER A 31 -7.35 4.96 -2.54
C SER A 31 -8.86 5.06 -2.40
N ALA A 32 -9.61 4.14 -3.02
CA ALA A 32 -11.07 4.24 -3.07
C ALA A 32 -11.77 3.85 -1.76
N PHE A 33 -11.12 3.06 -0.91
CA PHE A 33 -11.72 2.56 0.34
C PHE A 33 -10.93 3.02 1.56
N TYR A 34 -9.72 2.49 1.76
CA TYR A 34 -9.03 2.63 3.04
C TYR A 34 -8.65 4.08 3.36
N LEU A 35 -8.05 4.79 2.42
CA LEU A 35 -7.62 6.18 2.60
C LEU A 35 -8.80 7.16 2.61
N ASP A 36 -9.93 6.82 2.01
CA ASP A 36 -11.12 7.66 2.09
C ASP A 36 -11.70 7.64 3.50
N PHE A 37 -11.90 6.45 4.06
CA PHE A 37 -12.29 6.26 5.45
C PHE A 37 -11.24 6.81 6.44
N ALA A 38 -9.95 6.65 6.13
CA ALA A 38 -8.89 7.10 7.01
C ALA A 38 -8.87 8.61 7.25
N LYS A 39 -9.45 9.42 6.35
CA LYS A 39 -9.52 10.87 6.52
C LYS A 39 -10.26 11.26 7.79
N ASP A 40 -11.38 10.60 8.07
CA ASP A 40 -12.19 10.91 9.25
C ASP A 40 -11.39 10.67 10.53
N VAL A 41 -10.70 9.54 10.62
CA VAL A 41 -9.83 9.24 11.76
C VAL A 41 -8.64 10.19 11.83
N LEU A 42 -7.92 10.39 10.72
CA LEU A 42 -6.68 11.17 10.71
C LEU A 42 -6.91 12.67 10.93
N TYR A 43 -8.05 13.20 10.53
CA TYR A 43 -8.35 14.63 10.58
C TYR A 43 -9.12 15.03 11.84
N ILE A 44 -9.90 14.11 12.43
CA ILE A 44 -10.79 14.41 13.56
C ILE A 44 -10.17 13.95 14.87
N ASP A 45 -9.58 12.74 14.93
CA ASP A 45 -9.11 12.19 16.19
C ASP A 45 -7.87 12.93 16.73
N PRO A 46 -7.74 13.05 18.07
CA PRO A 46 -6.54 13.57 18.71
C PRO A 46 -5.27 12.86 18.24
N GLU A 47 -4.16 13.59 18.22
CA GLU A 47 -2.88 13.10 17.71
C GLU A 47 -2.42 11.77 18.34
N ASP A 48 -2.60 11.64 19.65
CA ASP A 48 -2.21 10.46 20.42
C ASP A 48 -3.35 9.45 20.64
N SER A 49 -4.46 9.56 19.90
CA SER A 49 -5.55 8.57 20.01
C SER A 49 -5.09 7.20 19.51
N GLU A 50 -5.51 6.13 20.21
CA GLU A 50 -5.16 4.77 19.81
C GLU A 50 -5.61 4.46 18.37
N THR A 51 -6.83 4.87 18.02
CA THR A 51 -7.41 4.69 16.68
C THR A 51 -6.54 5.35 15.60
N ARG A 52 -6.12 6.60 15.82
CA ARG A 52 -5.28 7.34 14.88
C ARG A 52 -3.89 6.69 14.74
N ARG A 53 -3.26 6.34 15.86
CA ARG A 53 -1.94 5.69 15.88
C ARG A 53 -1.97 4.31 15.24
N SER A 54 -3.04 3.54 15.46
CA SER A 54 -3.26 2.23 14.83
C SER A 54 -3.35 2.37 13.31
N MET A 55 -4.15 3.33 12.83
CA MET A 55 -4.29 3.59 11.40
C MET A 55 -3.00 4.08 10.74
N GLN A 56 -2.28 5.01 11.39
CA GLN A 56 -0.96 5.46 10.93
C GLN A 56 0.05 4.31 10.84
N THR A 57 0.00 3.36 11.78
CA THR A 57 0.88 2.17 11.77
C THR A 57 0.63 1.31 10.53
N VAL A 58 -0.64 1.07 10.19
CA VAL A 58 -1.01 0.30 8.99
C VAL A 58 -0.60 1.05 7.72
N ILE A 59 -0.88 2.35 7.62
CA ILE A 59 -0.48 3.17 6.47
C ILE A 59 1.04 3.11 6.26
N TYR A 60 1.81 3.27 7.33
CA TYR A 60 3.27 3.21 7.28
C TYR A 60 3.78 1.85 6.81
N ASP A 61 3.26 0.76 7.40
CA ASP A 61 3.67 -0.59 7.04
C ASP A 61 3.34 -0.93 5.57
N VAL A 62 2.15 -0.52 5.09
CA VAL A 62 1.75 -0.66 3.68
C VAL A 62 2.67 0.15 2.76
N LEU A 63 2.96 1.41 3.09
CA LEU A 63 3.83 2.29 2.30
C LEU A 63 5.25 1.71 2.15
N VAL A 64 5.84 1.24 3.25
CA VAL A 64 7.18 0.64 3.24
C VAL A 64 7.21 -0.64 2.39
N LYS A 65 6.15 -1.46 2.45
CA LYS A 65 6.07 -2.68 1.63
C LYS A 65 5.86 -2.37 0.14
N LEU A 66 5.02 -1.39 -0.18
CA LEU A 66 4.78 -0.97 -1.56
C LEU A 66 6.03 -0.38 -2.22
N THR A 67 6.75 0.49 -1.52
CA THR A 67 8.00 1.10 -2.05
C THR A 67 9.06 0.03 -2.35
N LYS A 68 9.24 -0.94 -1.44
CA LYS A 68 10.14 -2.09 -1.66
C LYS A 68 9.71 -2.96 -2.84
N LEU A 69 8.41 -3.25 -2.95
CA LEU A 69 7.87 -4.00 -4.08
C LEU A 69 8.08 -3.27 -5.40
N MET A 70 7.93 -1.94 -5.43
CA MET A 70 8.04 -1.15 -6.67
C MET A 70 9.47 -0.78 -7.04
N THR A 71 10.46 -0.93 -6.15
CA THR A 71 11.85 -0.53 -6.38
C THR A 71 12.45 -1.07 -7.69
N PRO A 72 12.21 -2.35 -8.11
CA PRO A 72 12.74 -2.86 -9.38
C PRO A 72 12.12 -2.23 -10.64
N ILE A 73 10.96 -1.57 -10.52
CA ILE A 73 10.20 -0.97 -11.63
C ILE A 73 10.37 0.56 -11.63
N LEU A 74 10.33 1.19 -10.45
CA LEU A 74 10.42 2.64 -10.24
C LEU A 74 11.53 2.96 -9.22
N PRO A 75 12.80 3.07 -9.65
CA PRO A 75 13.94 3.22 -8.74
C PRO A 75 14.19 4.65 -8.24
N HIS A 76 13.56 5.67 -8.84
CA HIS A 76 13.84 7.09 -8.56
C HIS A 76 12.66 7.89 -8.03
N THR A 77 11.44 7.34 -8.10
CA THR A 77 10.19 8.03 -7.74
C THR A 77 10.06 8.20 -6.23
#